data_AF-A6IAL1-F1
#
_entry.id   AF-A6IAL1-F1
#
_cell.length_a   1.000
_cell.length_b   1.000
_cell.length_c   1.000
_cell.angle_alpha   90.00
_cell.angle_beta   90.00
_cell.angle_gamma   90.00
#
_symmetry.space_group_name_H-M   'P 1'
#
loop_
_entity.id
_entity.type
_entity.pdbx_description
1 polymer ?
#
loop_
_entity_poly.entity_id
_entity_poly.type
_entity_poly.pdbx_seq_one_letter_code
_entity_poly.pdbx_strand_id
1 'polypeptide(L)'
;MVTADDSGVLCVWRSGPEFTLLTRIAGFGVPCPSVQLWQGIVAAGYGNGQVRLYDAGTGALHIQISAHARTISALDLAPEVGKLLSAAEDTFVHIWKLNRNPESGSIEVEHCHGECISDTQVCGARFCDPGGSSFAVTGYDLAEILRFGSV
;
A
#
# COMPACT_ATOMS: atom_id res chain seq x y z
N MET A 1 -3.59 2.48 -14.00
CA MET A 1 -3.42 3.53 -12.96
C MET A 1 -4.52 3.38 -11.94
N VAL A 2 -4.27 3.70 -10.67
CA VAL A 2 -5.28 3.67 -9.60
C VAL A 2 -5.28 4.99 -8.84
N THR A 3 -6.44 5.40 -8.34
CA THR A 3 -6.61 6.59 -7.51
C THR A 3 -7.56 6.28 -6.35
N ALA A 4 -7.48 7.10 -5.30
CA ALA A 4 -8.34 7.01 -4.13
C ALA A 4 -8.75 8.42 -3.66
N ASP A 5 -9.78 8.49 -2.82
CA ASP A 5 -10.27 9.74 -2.23
C ASP A 5 -10.52 9.64 -0.70
N ASP A 6 -10.90 10.77 -0.09
CA ASP A 6 -11.16 10.89 1.35
C ASP A 6 -12.43 10.16 1.80
N SER A 7 -13.30 9.74 0.88
CA SER A 7 -14.43 8.86 1.19
C SER A 7 -14.04 7.37 1.14
N GLY A 8 -12.81 7.08 0.73
CA GLY A 8 -12.26 5.73 0.59
C GLY A 8 -12.62 5.05 -0.72
N VAL A 9 -13.24 5.76 -1.67
CA VAL A 9 -13.57 5.23 -2.99
C VAL A 9 -12.28 5.04 -3.78
N LEU A 10 -12.17 3.92 -4.48
CA LEU A 10 -11.04 3.62 -5.35
C LEU A 10 -11.50 3.61 -6.81
N CYS A 11 -10.67 4.13 -7.70
CA CYS A 11 -10.91 4.08 -9.13
C CYS A 11 -9.72 3.44 -9.84
N VAL A 12 -10.03 2.52 -10.76
CA VAL A 12 -9.06 1.88 -11.65
C VAL A 12 -9.22 2.48 -13.04
N TRP A 13 -8.12 2.93 -13.62
CA TRP A 13 -8.10 3.66 -14.88
C TRP A 13 -7.18 2.99 -15.90
N ARG A 14 -7.64 2.99 -17.15
CA ARG A 14 -6.78 2.78 -18.31
C ARG A 14 -6.17 4.11 -18.72
N SER A 15 -4.86 4.12 -18.91
CA SER A 15 -4.16 5.26 -19.51
C SER A 15 -4.18 5.12 -21.03
N GLY A 16 -4.33 6.24 -21.73
CA GLY A 16 -4.33 6.35 -23.19
C GLY A 16 -4.26 7.83 -23.58
N PRO A 17 -4.69 8.21 -24.79
CA PRO A 17 -4.89 9.63 -25.14
C PRO A 17 -5.81 10.35 -24.15
N GLU A 18 -6.78 9.62 -23.62
CA GLU A 18 -7.64 10.02 -22.51
C GLU A 18 -7.63 8.92 -21.44
N PHE A 19 -7.94 9.30 -20.19
CA PHE A 19 -8.15 8.33 -19.11
C PHE A 19 -9.55 7.75 -19.18
N THR A 20 -9.65 6.42 -19.20
CA THR A 20 -10.94 5.71 -19.14
C THR A 20 -11.08 5.04 -17.78
N LEU A 21 -12.17 5.35 -17.07
CA LEU A 21 -12.55 4.65 -15.84
C LEU A 21 -12.95 3.21 -16.20
N LEU A 22 -12.26 2.23 -15.61
CA LEU A 22 -12.54 0.80 -15.80
C LEU A 22 -13.43 0.26 -14.69
N THR A 23 -13.06 0.54 -13.44
CA THR A 23 -13.69 -0.01 -12.25
C THR A 23 -13.78 1.07 -11.20
N ARG A 24 -14.95 1.20 -10.58
CA ARG A 24 -15.16 2.02 -9.37
C ARG A 24 -15.46 1.09 -8.21
N ILE A 25 -14.58 1.09 -7.22
CA ILE A 25 -14.72 0.28 -6.01
C ILE A 25 -15.36 1.16 -4.95
N ALA A 26 -16.48 0.69 -4.38
CA ALA A 26 -17.21 1.45 -3.38
C ALA A 26 -16.34 1.76 -2.17
N GLY A 27 -16.45 3.00 -1.68
CA GLY A 27 -15.70 3.46 -0.53
C GLY A 27 -16.13 2.75 0.75
N PHE A 28 -15.20 2.68 1.70
CA PHE A 28 -15.41 2.06 3.00
C PHE A 28 -15.76 3.08 4.11
N GLY A 29 -16.04 4.35 3.75
CA GLY A 29 -16.36 5.40 4.72
C GLY A 29 -15.18 5.82 5.59
N VAL A 30 -13.97 5.47 5.17
CA VAL A 30 -12.70 5.83 5.80
C VAL A 30 -11.80 6.39 4.70
N PRO A 31 -11.07 7.50 4.92
CA PRO A 31 -10.14 8.04 3.94
C PRO A 31 -9.12 7.00 3.49
N CYS A 32 -8.78 7.02 2.20
CA CYS A 32 -7.75 6.17 1.62
C CYS A 32 -6.60 7.03 1.08
N PRO A 33 -5.67 7.47 1.94
CA PRO A 33 -4.57 8.36 1.56
C PRO A 33 -3.56 7.74 0.59
N SER A 34 -3.48 6.41 0.51
CA SER A 34 -2.50 5.75 -0.35
C SER A 34 -3.07 4.51 -1.02
N VAL A 35 -2.81 4.36 -2.33
CA VAL A 35 -3.26 3.25 -3.14
C VAL A 35 -2.19 2.84 -4.15
N GLN A 36 -2.07 1.55 -4.38
CA GLN A 36 -1.08 0.94 -5.27
C GLN A 36 -1.72 -0.16 -6.12
N LEU A 37 -1.15 -0.46 -7.30
CA LEU A 37 -1.64 -1.50 -8.20
C LEU A 37 -0.51 -2.50 -8.49
N TRP A 38 -0.74 -3.77 -8.19
CA TRP A 38 0.21 -4.86 -8.47
C TRP A 38 -0.51 -6.02 -9.15
N GLN A 39 -0.13 -6.33 -10.39
CA GLN A 39 -0.66 -7.48 -11.13
C GLN A 39 -2.19 -7.62 -11.08
N GLY A 40 -2.94 -6.53 -11.25
CA GLY A 40 -4.42 -6.55 -11.19
C GLY A 40 -5.01 -6.58 -9.77
N ILE A 41 -4.19 -6.44 -8.74
CA ILE A 41 -4.61 -6.28 -7.34
C ILE A 41 -4.41 -4.81 -6.94
N VAL A 42 -5.46 -4.18 -6.44
CA VAL A 42 -5.40 -2.84 -5.82
C VAL A 42 -5.10 -3.01 -4.35
N ALA A 43 -3.98 -2.48 -3.88
CA ALA A 43 -3.67 -2.36 -2.46
C ALA A 43 -4.04 -0.95 -1.97
N ALA A 44 -4.93 -0.86 -1.00
CA ALA A 44 -5.45 0.39 -0.47
C ALA A 44 -5.15 0.49 1.04
N GLY A 45 -4.54 1.60 1.45
CA GLY A 45 -4.20 1.91 2.83
C GLY A 45 -5.16 2.95 3.37
N TYR A 46 -5.82 2.63 4.49
CA TYR A 46 -6.90 3.45 5.04
C TYR A 46 -6.51 4.18 6.32
N GLY A 47 -7.27 5.25 6.62
CA GLY A 47 -7.11 6.08 7.81
C GLY A 47 -7.33 5.37 9.15
N ASN A 48 -7.91 4.18 9.14
CA ASN A 48 -8.08 3.33 10.32
C ASN A 48 -6.98 2.27 10.48
N GLY A 49 -5.89 2.37 9.71
CA GLY A 49 -4.75 1.47 9.80
C GLY A 49 -4.92 0.15 9.04
N GLN A 50 -6.02 -0.02 8.30
CA GLN A 50 -6.21 -1.23 7.49
C GLN A 50 -5.56 -1.12 6.12
N VAL A 51 -4.89 -2.18 5.70
CA VAL A 51 -4.57 -2.44 4.30
C VAL A 51 -5.64 -3.39 3.74
N ARG A 52 -6.20 -3.07 2.58
CA ARG A 52 -7.14 -3.96 1.88
C ARG A 52 -6.69 -4.21 0.45
N LEU A 53 -6.85 -5.45 0.02
CA LEU A 53 -6.52 -5.90 -1.32
C LEU A 53 -7.80 -6.21 -2.09
N TYR A 54 -7.96 -5.58 -3.25
CA TYR A 54 -9.11 -5.75 -4.12
C TYR A 54 -8.69 -6.25 -5.49
N ASP A 55 -9.54 -7.06 -6.12
CA ASP A 55 -9.41 -7.31 -7.56
C ASP A 55 -9.72 -6.04 -8.35
N ALA A 56 -8.81 -5.64 -9.23
CA ALA A 56 -8.93 -4.39 -10.00
C ALA A 56 -10.01 -4.46 -11.08
N GLY A 57 -10.39 -5.65 -11.57
CA GLY A 57 -11.38 -5.82 -12.63
C GLY A 57 -12.81 -5.81 -12.10
N THR A 58 -13.04 -6.45 -10.97
CA THR A 58 -14.36 -6.68 -10.38
C THR A 58 -14.65 -5.78 -9.19
N GLY A 59 -13.60 -5.24 -8.54
CA GLY A 59 -13.70 -4.51 -7.28
C GLY A 59 -13.97 -5.41 -6.07
N ALA A 60 -13.89 -6.74 -6.21
CA ALA A 60 -14.09 -7.67 -5.11
C ALA A 60 -12.97 -7.53 -4.06
N LEU A 61 -13.35 -7.48 -2.78
CA LEU A 61 -12.39 -7.51 -1.67
C LEU A 61 -11.85 -8.94 -1.50
N HIS A 62 -10.53 -9.10 -1.54
CA HIS A 62 -9.87 -10.38 -1.29
C HIS A 62 -9.35 -10.50 0.14
N ILE A 63 -8.62 -9.49 0.61
CA ILE A 63 -7.92 -9.54 1.91
C ILE A 63 -8.11 -8.21 2.64
N GLN A 64 -8.26 -8.31 3.97
CA GLN A 64 -8.20 -7.20 4.90
C GLN A 64 -7.15 -7.48 5.97
N ILE A 65 -6.23 -6.53 6.17
CA ILE A 65 -5.12 -6.62 7.12
C ILE A 65 -5.25 -5.46 8.10
N SER A 66 -5.32 -5.75 9.39
CA SER A 66 -5.18 -4.74 10.45
C SER A 66 -3.69 -4.45 10.65
N ALA A 67 -3.10 -3.71 9.71
CA ALA A 67 -1.66 -3.50 9.62
C ALA A 67 -1.12 -2.52 10.67
N HIS A 68 -1.88 -1.47 10.97
CA HIS A 68 -1.43 -0.35 11.79
C HIS A 68 -2.50 0.06 12.81
N ALA A 69 -2.08 0.68 13.91
CA ALA A 69 -2.98 1.22 14.94
C ALA A 69 -3.47 2.65 14.63
N ARG A 70 -2.85 3.30 13.65
CA ARG A 70 -3.18 4.67 13.21
C ARG A 70 -3.24 4.76 11.69
N THR A 71 -3.56 5.95 11.17
CA THR A 71 -3.69 6.18 9.73
C THR A 71 -2.42 5.76 8.98
N ILE A 72 -2.61 4.98 7.92
CA ILE A 72 -1.55 4.67 6.98
C ILE A 72 -1.22 5.96 6.24
N SER A 73 0.04 6.39 6.29
CA SER A 73 0.51 7.59 5.61
C SER A 73 1.11 7.28 4.24
N ALA A 74 1.65 6.07 4.05
CA ALA A 74 2.24 5.65 2.78
C ALA A 74 2.10 4.15 2.51
N LEU A 75 1.83 3.82 1.25
CA LEU A 75 2.05 2.51 0.66
C LEU A 75 3.02 2.61 -0.51
N ASP A 76 3.89 1.61 -0.65
CA ASP A 76 4.77 1.47 -1.82
C ASP A 76 4.94 0.00 -2.22
N LEU A 77 5.29 -0.24 -3.48
CA LEU A 77 5.47 -1.59 -4.02
C LEU A 77 6.88 -1.78 -4.59
N ALA A 78 7.47 -2.92 -4.28
CA ALA A 78 8.60 -3.49 -5.02
C ALA A 78 8.03 -4.55 -5.98
N PRO A 79 7.74 -4.20 -7.25
CA PRO A 79 6.86 -4.98 -8.11
C PRO A 79 7.48 -6.29 -8.61
N GLU A 80 8.81 -6.34 -8.76
CA GLU A 80 9.54 -7.52 -9.25
C GLU A 80 9.40 -8.71 -8.30
N VAL A 81 9.39 -8.41 -7.00
CA VAL A 81 9.29 -9.40 -5.93
C VAL A 81 7.92 -9.40 -5.26
N GLY A 82 6.99 -8.51 -5.62
CA GLY A 82 5.69 -8.43 -4.97
C GLY A 82 5.78 -8.10 -3.48
N LYS A 83 6.70 -7.22 -3.05
CA LYS A 83 6.67 -6.69 -1.68
C LYS A 83 5.83 -5.43 -1.63
N LEU A 84 5.00 -5.32 -0.61
CA LEU A 84 4.23 -4.13 -0.26
C LEU A 84 4.83 -3.54 1.03
N LEU A 85 5.15 -2.26 1.01
CA LEU A 85 5.55 -1.47 2.16
C LEU A 85 4.32 -0.72 2.67
N SER A 86 4.08 -0.74 3.98
CA SER A 86 3.11 0.13 4.64
C SER A 86 3.75 0.88 5.79
N ALA A 87 3.40 2.16 5.92
CA ALA A 87 3.89 3.00 7.01
C ALA A 87 2.77 3.87 7.55
N ALA A 88 2.82 4.19 8.84
CA ALA A 88 1.75 4.90 9.52
C ALA A 88 2.23 5.85 10.63
N GLU A 89 1.31 6.70 11.09
CA GLU A 89 1.53 7.59 12.25
C GLU A 89 1.76 6.86 13.57
N ASP A 90 1.59 5.53 13.60
CA ASP A 90 1.85 4.69 14.77
C ASP A 90 3.33 4.37 14.98
N THR A 91 4.22 5.00 14.19
CA THR A 91 5.68 4.85 14.19
C THR A 91 6.20 3.54 13.60
N PHE A 92 5.32 2.69 13.06
CA PHE A 92 5.73 1.43 12.44
C PHE A 92 5.77 1.50 10.92
N VAL A 93 6.69 0.70 10.38
CA VAL A 93 6.73 0.32 8.97
C VAL A 93 6.65 -1.19 8.88
N HIS A 94 5.82 -1.71 7.99
CA HIS A 94 5.67 -3.14 7.73
C HIS A 94 5.93 -3.48 6.27
N ILE A 95 6.51 -4.66 6.06
CA ILE A 95 6.72 -5.23 4.72
C ILE A 95 5.93 -6.52 4.63
N TRP A 96 5.18 -6.63 3.54
CA TRP A 96 4.31 -7.75 3.23
C TRP A 96 4.73 -8.36 1.91
N LYS A 97 4.79 -9.69 1.80
CA LYS A 97 4.94 -10.40 0.54
C LYS A 97 3.57 -10.72 -0.02
N LEU A 98 3.32 -10.30 -1.25
CA LEU A 98 2.13 -10.59 -2.03
C LEU A 98 2.43 -11.73 -2.99
N ASN A 99 1.60 -12.78 -2.93
CA ASN A 99 1.71 -13.93 -3.84
C ASN A 99 0.37 -14.15 -4.54
N ARG A 100 0.31 -13.82 -5.84
CA ARG A 100 -0.89 -14.05 -6.66
C ARG A 100 -0.76 -15.37 -7.39
N ASN A 101 -1.74 -16.24 -7.21
CA ASN A 101 -1.85 -17.46 -8.01
C ASN A 101 -2.40 -17.10 -9.41
N PRO A 102 -1.64 -17.33 -10.50
CA PRO A 102 -2.09 -16.98 -11.85
C PRO A 102 -3.29 -17.80 -12.34
N GLU A 103 -3.48 -19.02 -11.84
CA GLU A 103 -4.53 -19.94 -12.30
C GLU A 103 -5.87 -19.65 -11.62
N SER A 104 -5.87 -19.44 -10.30
CA SER A 104 -7.08 -19.17 -9.52
C SER A 104 -7.39 -17.67 -9.39
N GLY A 105 -6.40 -16.81 -9.62
CA GLY A 105 -6.48 -15.37 -9.34
C GLY A 105 -6.42 -15.02 -7.84
N SER A 106 -6.34 -16.01 -6.95
CA SER A 106 -6.28 -15.79 -5.50
C SER A 106 -4.99 -15.08 -5.10
N ILE A 107 -5.07 -14.26 -4.07
CA ILE A 107 -3.95 -13.52 -3.51
C ILE A 107 -3.71 -14.01 -2.08
N GLU A 108 -2.46 -14.25 -1.74
CA GLU A 108 -1.99 -14.54 -0.39
C GLU A 108 -1.04 -13.44 0.07
N VAL A 109 -1.01 -13.20 1.38
CA VAL A 109 -0.17 -12.18 1.99
C VAL A 109 0.56 -12.77 3.19
N GLU A 110 1.85 -12.54 3.24
CA GLU A 110 2.73 -12.90 4.35
C GLU A 110 3.37 -11.64 4.94
N HIS A 111 3.46 -11.55 6.26
CA HIS A 111 4.21 -10.49 6.94
C HIS A 111 5.69 -10.86 7.00
N CYS A 112 6.56 -10.05 6.41
CA CYS A 112 8.00 -10.36 6.29
C CYS A 112 8.85 -9.58 7.30
N HIS A 113 8.55 -8.30 7.52
CA HIS A 113 9.35 -7.42 8.36
C HIS A 113 8.49 -6.36 9.05
N GLY A 114 8.90 -5.95 10.24
CA GLY A 114 8.37 -4.79 10.94
C GLY A 114 9.51 -3.98 11.54
N GLU A 115 9.50 -2.68 11.29
CA GLU A 115 10.49 -1.74 11.83
C GLU A 115 9.77 -0.66 12.64
N CYS A 116 10.26 -0.39 13.86
CA CYS A 116 9.76 0.70 14.69
C CYS A 116 10.69 1.90 14.56
N ILE A 117 10.18 3.01 14.03
CA ILE A 117 10.92 4.27 13.93
C ILE A 117 10.64 5.07 15.19
N SER A 118 11.47 4.85 16.22
CA SER A 118 11.25 5.43 17.55
C SER A 118 11.08 6.95 17.50
N ASP A 119 10.14 7.45 18.30
CA ASP A 119 9.84 8.88 18.47
C ASP A 119 9.52 9.64 17.16
N THR A 120 9.10 8.94 16.12
CA THR A 120 8.86 9.52 14.78
C THR A 120 7.49 9.13 14.25
N GLN A 121 6.61 10.12 14.03
CA GLN A 121 5.39 9.89 13.25
C GLN A 121 5.77 9.81 11.77
N VAL A 122 5.64 8.62 11.18
CA VAL A 122 6.03 8.41 9.78
C VAL A 122 5.01 9.07 8.85
N CYS A 123 5.48 9.96 7.98
CA CYS A 123 4.65 10.67 6.99
C CYS A 123 4.88 10.20 5.55
N GLY A 124 5.93 9.41 5.29
CA GLY A 124 6.23 8.88 3.98
C GLY A 124 7.16 7.67 4.06
N ALA A 125 6.98 6.71 3.16
CA ALA A 125 7.85 5.55 3.03
C ALA A 125 7.88 5.07 1.56
N ARG A 126 9.06 4.67 1.08
CA ARG A 126 9.27 4.13 -0.27
C ARG A 126 10.36 3.06 -0.27
N PHE A 127 10.22 2.04 -1.11
CA PHE A 127 11.35 1.19 -1.46
C PHE A 127 12.38 2.00 -2.24
N CYS A 128 13.66 1.75 -2.00
CA CYS A 128 14.76 2.40 -2.73
C CYS A 128 15.08 1.69 -4.05
N ASP A 129 14.54 0.48 -4.26
CA ASP A 129 14.81 -0.34 -5.43
C ASP A 129 13.62 -1.28 -5.75
N PRO A 130 13.44 -1.68 -7.04
CA PRO A 130 12.36 -2.59 -7.44
C PRO A 130 12.42 -3.99 -6.84
N GLY A 131 13.59 -4.40 -6.34
CA GLY A 131 13.81 -5.68 -5.65
C GLY A 131 13.43 -5.65 -4.17
N GLY A 132 13.09 -4.47 -3.62
CA GLY A 132 12.69 -4.28 -2.24
C GLY A 132 13.77 -4.67 -1.23
N SER A 133 15.04 -4.40 -1.55
CA SER A 133 16.19 -4.71 -0.69
C SER A 133 16.44 -3.64 0.39
N SER A 134 15.98 -2.41 0.14
CA SER A 134 16.04 -1.31 1.09
C SER A 134 14.84 -0.38 0.93
N PHE A 135 14.53 0.37 1.98
CA PHE A 135 13.47 1.38 1.98
C PHE A 135 13.93 2.64 2.72
N ALA A 136 13.27 3.75 2.42
CA ALA A 136 13.49 5.04 3.03
C ALA A 136 12.19 5.57 3.64
N VAL A 137 12.34 6.31 4.74
CA VAL A 137 11.24 6.83 5.55
C VAL A 137 11.47 8.31 5.83
N THR A 138 10.39 9.08 5.81
CA THR A 138 10.35 10.47 6.29
C THR A 138 9.46 10.57 7.53
N GLY A 139 9.89 11.38 8.49
CA GLY A 139 9.14 11.66 9.70
C GLY A 139 8.54 13.06 9.70
N TYR A 140 7.43 13.23 10.40
CA TYR A 140 6.92 14.55 10.74
C TYR A 140 7.97 15.33 11.55
N ASP A 141 8.21 16.59 11.17
CA ASP A 141 9.22 17.48 11.75
C ASP A 141 10.68 16.98 11.71
N LEU A 142 10.99 15.96 10.90
CA LEU A 142 12.37 15.55 10.65
C LEU A 142 12.91 16.19 9.36
N ALA A 143 14.14 16.70 9.43
CA ALA A 143 14.87 17.20 8.27
C ALA A 143 15.61 16.11 7.48
N GLU A 144 15.64 14.89 8.01
CA GLU A 144 16.41 13.76 7.49
C GLU A 144 15.51 12.71 6.84
N ILE A 145 16.08 11.94 5.91
CA ILE A 145 15.49 10.73 5.36
C ILE A 145 16.22 9.54 5.98
N LEU A 146 15.48 8.70 6.70
CA LEU A 146 16.02 7.50 7.32
C LEU A 146 15.98 6.35 6.32
N ARG A 147 17.12 5.71 6.07
CA ARG A 147 17.22 4.57 5.16
C ARG A 147 17.52 3.28 5.92
N PHE A 148 16.78 2.24 5.57
CA PHE A 148 16.88 0.89 6.14
C PHE A 148 17.20 -0.09 5.00
N GLY A 149 18.12 -1.02 5.22
CA GLY A 149 18.52 -2.01 4.23
C GLY A 149 18.44 -3.43 4.77
N SER A 150 18.52 -4.41 3.86
CA SER A 150 18.51 -5.85 4.18
C SER A 150 17.19 -6.32 4.81
N VAL A 151 16.08 -6.07 4.11
CA VAL A 151 14.71 -6.51 4.46
C VAL A 151 14.10 -7.44 3.41
#